data_AF-A0A383ETZ1-F1
#
_entry.id   AF-A0A383ETZ1-F1
#
_cell.length_a   1.000
_cell.length_b   1.000
_cell.length_c   1.000
_cell.angle_alpha   90.00
_cell.angle_beta   90.00
_cell.angle_gamma   90.00
#
_symmetry.space_group_name_H-M   'P 1'
#
loop_
_entity.id
_entity.type
_entity.pdbx_description
1 polymer ?
#
loop_
_entity_poly.entity_id
_entity_poly.type
_entity_poly.pdbx_seq_one_letter_code
_entity_poly.pdbx_strand_id
1 'polypeptide(L)'
;MSLKLLHIIAGIAWIGASFYFNWLENKLDRLNNRDEIAGHLWAVHGGGFYYLEKYKKYPQTLPEPLHWFKWEAYVTWISGILLLAVIYYFNASTYLLSSDSSLSSSYGIGLSILGLLLFWLIYDILCKSKLVNQSSIFIAIILVIISISAYFYSNIFNPRAVYIQIGSMIGTVMVANVF
;
A
#
# COMPACT_ATOMS: atom_id res chain seq x y z
N MET A 1 -20.27 -11.96 -1.53
CA MET A 1 -19.28 -12.78 -2.26
C MET A 1 -18.45 -11.94 -3.24
N SER A 2 -19.10 -11.14 -4.09
CA SER A 2 -18.43 -10.40 -5.19
C SER A 2 -17.38 -9.38 -4.73
N LEU A 3 -17.61 -8.62 -3.65
CA LEU A 3 -16.65 -7.62 -3.17
C LEU A 3 -15.33 -8.24 -2.65
N LYS A 4 -15.42 -9.37 -1.95
CA LYS A 4 -14.22 -10.10 -1.47
C LYS A 4 -13.37 -10.59 -2.66
N LEU A 5 -14.02 -11.18 -3.66
CA LEU A 5 -13.35 -11.66 -4.86
C LEU A 5 -12.71 -10.49 -5.63
N LEU A 6 -13.42 -9.37 -5.78
CA LEU A 6 -12.87 -8.15 -6.39
C LEU A 6 -11.60 -7.68 -5.68
N HIS A 7 -11.64 -7.58 -4.34
CA HIS A 7 -10.48 -7.15 -3.56
C HIS A 7 -9.29 -8.10 -3.71
N ILE A 8 -9.52 -9.41 -3.71
CA ILE A 8 -8.47 -10.41 -3.91
C ILE A 8 -7.86 -10.28 -5.30
N ILE A 9 -8.68 -10.17 -6.35
CA ILE A 9 -8.19 -10.02 -7.73
C ILE A 9 -7.40 -8.73 -7.88
N ALA A 10 -7.91 -7.61 -7.36
CA ALA A 10 -7.21 -6.33 -7.40
C ALA A 10 -5.86 -6.39 -6.67
N GLY A 11 -5.84 -7.01 -5.48
CA GLY A 11 -4.62 -7.19 -4.70
C GLY A 11 -3.58 -8.06 -5.43
N ILE A 12 -4.01 -9.15 -6.07
CA ILE A 12 -3.14 -9.99 -6.91
C ILE A 12 -2.57 -9.16 -8.07
N ALA A 13 -3.38 -8.37 -8.76
CA ALA A 13 -2.93 -7.51 -9.85
C ALA A 13 -1.88 -6.50 -9.37
N TRP A 14 -2.12 -5.84 -8.24
CA TRP A 14 -1.20 -4.84 -7.68
C TRP A 14 0.14 -5.44 -7.22
N ILE A 15 0.09 -6.57 -6.50
CA ILE A 15 1.30 -7.28 -6.06
C ILE A 15 2.06 -7.83 -7.28
N GLY A 16 1.34 -8.37 -8.27
CA GLY A 16 1.92 -8.88 -9.52
C GLY A 16 2.66 -7.79 -10.30
N ALA A 17 2.05 -6.61 -10.46
CA ALA A 17 2.70 -5.45 -11.06
C ALA A 17 3.97 -5.06 -10.27
N SER A 18 3.90 -5.04 -8.94
CA SER A 18 5.05 -4.72 -8.09
C SER A 18 6.21 -5.70 -8.30
N PHE A 19 5.94 -7.00 -8.37
CA PHE A 19 6.99 -8.00 -8.65
C PHE A 19 7.57 -7.85 -10.06
N TYR A 20 6.72 -7.58 -11.05
CA TYR A 20 7.18 -7.32 -12.42
C TYR A 20 8.14 -6.12 -12.48
N PHE A 21 7.78 -4.99 -11.87
CA PHE A 21 8.63 -3.80 -11.86
C PHE A 21 9.91 -3.97 -11.02
N ASN A 22 9.85 -4.72 -9.91
CA ASN A 22 11.06 -5.07 -9.16
C ASN A 22 12.01 -5.95 -9.99
N TRP A 23 11.48 -6.93 -10.72
CA TRP A 23 12.28 -7.73 -11.65
C TRP A 23 12.87 -6.86 -12.77
N LEU A 24 12.05 -5.99 -13.36
CA LEU A 24 12.47 -5.07 -14.43
C LEU A 24 13.65 -4.20 -13.96
N GLU A 25 13.52 -3.57 -12.80
CA GLU A 25 14.55 -2.69 -12.22
C GLU A 25 15.88 -3.41 -11.98
N ASN A 26 15.81 -4.65 -11.52
CA ASN A 26 16.97 -5.49 -11.23
C ASN A 26 17.64 -6.05 -12.48
N LYS A 27 16.97 -6.00 -13.64
CA LYS A 27 17.48 -6.52 -14.92
C LYS A 27 17.88 -5.44 -15.91
N LEU A 28 17.74 -4.17 -15.57
CA LEU A 28 18.23 -3.07 -16.41
C LEU A 28 19.74 -3.19 -16.67
N ASP A 29 20.12 -3.18 -17.94
CA ASP A 29 21.50 -2.95 -18.35
C ASP A 29 21.83 -1.47 -18.18
N ARG A 30 22.87 -1.21 -17.40
CA ARG A 30 23.32 0.15 -17.03
C ARG A 30 24.54 0.60 -17.81
N LEU A 31 25.06 -0.21 -18.74
CA LEU A 31 26.21 0.08 -19.57
C LEU A 31 25.82 0.82 -20.85
N ASN A 32 26.72 1.69 -21.33
CA ASN A 32 26.61 2.38 -22.63
C ASN A 32 25.27 3.12 -22.87
N ASN A 33 24.64 3.61 -21.80
CA ASN A 33 23.39 4.36 -21.88
C ASN A 33 23.64 5.81 -22.30
N ARG A 34 22.65 6.42 -22.97
CA ARG A 34 22.57 7.88 -23.13
C ARG A 34 22.49 8.55 -21.76
N ASP A 35 22.93 9.81 -21.64
CA ASP A 35 23.04 10.50 -20.36
C ASP A 35 21.71 10.61 -19.60
N GLU A 36 20.59 10.69 -20.31
CA GLU A 36 19.24 10.75 -19.74
C GLU A 36 18.68 9.38 -19.29
N ILE A 37 19.30 8.27 -19.73
CA ILE A 37 18.82 6.91 -19.48
C ILE A 37 19.55 6.28 -18.29
N ALA A 38 18.77 5.83 -17.31
CA ALA A 38 19.23 5.15 -16.10
C ALA A 38 19.55 3.66 -16.33
N GLY A 39 18.96 3.09 -17.38
CA GLY A 39 19.14 1.72 -17.80
C GLY A 39 18.18 1.33 -18.92
N HIS A 40 18.50 0.26 -19.65
CA HIS A 40 17.64 -0.27 -20.69
C HIS A 40 17.46 -1.80 -20.55
N LEU A 41 16.44 -2.36 -21.19
CA LEU A 41 16.18 -3.81 -21.18
C LEU A 41 15.52 -4.25 -22.50
N TRP A 42 15.98 -5.38 -23.01
CA TRP A 42 15.25 -6.17 -24.00
C TRP A 42 14.41 -7.24 -23.32
N ALA A 43 13.13 -7.34 -23.68
CA ALA A 43 12.21 -8.35 -23.17
C ALA A 43 11.46 -9.02 -24.32
N VAL A 44 11.10 -10.29 -24.16
CA VAL A 44 10.26 -11.03 -25.12
C VAL A 44 9.02 -11.54 -24.41
N HIS A 45 7.85 -11.33 -25.01
CA HIS A 45 6.59 -11.87 -24.51
C HIS A 45 5.59 -12.03 -25.66
N GLY A 46 4.83 -13.14 -25.66
CA GLY A 46 3.84 -13.41 -26.71
C GLY A 46 4.41 -13.46 -28.13
N GLY A 47 5.71 -13.75 -28.28
CA GLY A 47 6.41 -13.73 -29.57
C GLY A 47 6.88 -12.34 -30.04
N GLY A 48 6.56 -11.27 -29.30
CA GLY A 48 7.02 -9.91 -29.57
C GLY A 48 8.28 -9.55 -28.78
N PHE A 49 9.11 -8.67 -29.35
CA PHE A 49 10.31 -8.12 -28.71
C PHE A 49 10.05 -6.67 -28.30
N TYR A 50 10.39 -6.35 -27.06
CA TYR A 50 10.21 -5.04 -26.44
C TYR A 50 11.57 -4.49 -26.04
N TYR A 51 11.78 -3.21 -26.29
CA TYR A 51 12.93 -2.46 -25.78
C TYR A 51 12.41 -1.38 -24.83
N LEU A 52 12.87 -1.42 -23.58
CA LEU A 52 12.46 -0.49 -22.53
C LEU A 52 13.65 0.35 -22.11
N GLU A 53 13.45 1.65 -21.96
CA GLU A 53 14.42 2.58 -21.39
C GLU A 53 13.83 3.22 -20.13
N LYS A 54 14.58 3.17 -19.03
CA LYS A 54 14.23 3.90 -17.80
C LYS A 54 14.94 5.24 -17.81
N TYR A 55 14.19 6.33 -17.70
CA TYR A 55 14.76 7.67 -17.59
C TYR A 55 15.25 7.97 -16.16
N LYS A 56 16.34 8.73 -16.03
CA LYS A 56 16.87 9.19 -14.73
C LYS A 56 15.96 10.22 -14.06
N LYS A 57 15.25 11.02 -14.85
CA LYS A 57 14.33 12.09 -14.43
C LYS A 57 13.09 12.09 -15.30
N TYR A 58 12.05 12.79 -14.87
CA TYR A 58 10.87 12.98 -15.70
C TYR A 58 11.26 13.63 -17.05
N PRO A 59 10.76 13.12 -18.19
CA PRO A 59 11.02 13.72 -19.49
C PRO A 59 10.30 15.07 -19.60
N GLN A 60 10.93 16.05 -20.29
CA GLN A 60 10.38 17.41 -20.43
C GLN A 60 8.97 17.42 -21.05
N THR A 61 8.68 16.46 -21.93
CA THR A 61 7.36 16.20 -22.50
C THR A 61 6.95 14.77 -22.15
N LEU A 62 5.79 14.61 -21.50
CA LEU A 62 5.22 13.29 -21.25
C LEU A 62 4.54 12.80 -22.53
N PRO A 63 4.90 11.61 -23.04
CA PRO A 63 4.26 11.06 -24.23
C PRO A 63 2.81 10.67 -23.92
N GLU A 64 1.92 10.89 -24.90
CA GLU A 64 0.54 10.41 -24.84
C GLU A 64 0.32 9.29 -25.89
N PRO A 65 -0.31 8.17 -25.50
CA PRO A 65 -0.90 7.89 -24.19
C PRO A 65 0.13 7.43 -23.14
N LEU A 66 -0.02 7.91 -21.90
CA LEU A 66 0.77 7.46 -20.75
C LEU A 66 0.04 6.34 -19.98
N HIS A 67 0.61 5.14 -20.00
CA HIS A 67 0.10 4.02 -19.22
C HIS A 67 0.64 4.07 -17.78
N TRP A 68 -0.22 4.44 -16.84
CA TRP A 68 0.12 4.55 -15.42
C TRP A 68 -0.55 3.45 -14.60
N PHE A 69 0.27 2.55 -14.03
CA PHE A 69 -0.11 1.43 -13.16
C PHE A 69 -0.48 1.88 -11.73
N LYS A 70 -1.42 2.83 -11.60
CA LYS A 70 -1.96 3.28 -10.30
C LYS A 70 -3.30 2.64 -9.93
N TRP A 71 -4.02 2.16 -10.95
CA TRP A 71 -5.39 1.69 -10.77
C TRP A 71 -5.47 0.39 -9.98
N GLU A 72 -4.48 -0.49 -10.11
CA GLU A 72 -4.36 -1.72 -9.35
C GLU A 72 -4.29 -1.43 -7.85
N ALA A 73 -3.47 -0.44 -7.46
CA ALA A 73 -3.37 0.04 -6.09
C ALA A 73 -4.69 0.68 -5.61
N TYR A 74 -5.24 1.61 -6.39
CA TYR A 74 -6.46 2.34 -6.01
C TYR A 74 -7.68 1.41 -5.88
N VAL A 75 -7.88 0.49 -6.82
CA VAL A 75 -8.99 -0.47 -6.77
C VAL A 75 -8.82 -1.42 -5.59
N THR A 76 -7.60 -1.86 -5.28
CA THR A 76 -7.33 -2.68 -4.09
C THR A 76 -7.69 -1.92 -2.81
N TRP A 77 -7.28 -0.66 -2.69
CA TRP A 77 -7.58 0.15 -1.51
C TRP A 77 -9.07 0.44 -1.36
N ILE A 78 -9.74 0.89 -2.43
CA ILE A 78 -11.19 1.17 -2.41
C ILE A 78 -11.96 -0.09 -2.00
N SER A 79 -11.70 -1.23 -2.66
CA SER A 79 -12.36 -2.49 -2.32
C SER A 79 -12.04 -2.97 -0.90
N GLY A 80 -10.83 -2.70 -0.40
CA GLY A 80 -10.41 -3.02 0.97
C GLY A 80 -11.13 -2.17 2.02
N ILE A 81 -11.24 -0.86 1.80
CA ILE A 81 -12.01 0.05 2.68
C ILE A 81 -13.49 -0.31 2.67
N LEU A 82 -14.05 -0.67 1.51
CA LEU A 82 -15.42 -1.15 1.43
C LEU A 82 -15.62 -2.46 2.22
N LEU A 83 -14.66 -3.39 2.17
CA LEU A 83 -14.71 -4.61 2.99
C LEU A 83 -14.62 -4.30 4.48
N LEU A 84 -13.72 -3.39 4.87
CA LEU A 84 -13.60 -2.93 6.25
C LEU A 84 -14.93 -2.33 6.73
N ALA A 85 -15.54 -1.44 5.93
CA ALA A 85 -16.82 -0.83 6.26
C ALA A 85 -17.95 -1.85 6.38
N VAL A 86 -18.12 -2.73 5.37
CA VAL A 86 -19.24 -3.68 5.31
C VAL A 86 -19.12 -4.76 6.39
N ILE A 87 -17.92 -5.29 6.63
CA ILE A 87 -17.72 -6.41 7.57
C ILE A 87 -17.56 -5.91 9.00
N TYR A 88 -16.76 -4.86 9.20
CA TYR A 88 -16.34 -4.43 10.54
C TYR A 88 -17.09 -3.19 11.03
N TYR A 89 -17.49 -2.24 10.18
CA TYR A 89 -18.15 -1.02 10.68
C TYR A 89 -19.66 -1.18 10.79
N PHE A 90 -20.34 -1.80 9.83
CA PHE A 90 -21.80 -1.97 9.87
C PHE A 90 -22.29 -2.83 11.05
N ASN A 91 -21.46 -3.76 11.52
CA ASN A 91 -21.75 -4.63 12.66
C ASN A 91 -20.60 -4.57 13.70
N ALA A 92 -20.15 -3.36 14.02
CA ALA A 92 -18.97 -3.11 14.85
C ALA A 92 -19.04 -3.72 16.25
N SER A 93 -20.21 -3.77 16.88
CA SER A 93 -20.39 -4.43 18.19
C SER A 93 -20.01 -5.91 18.17
N THR A 94 -20.14 -6.58 17.02
CA THR A 94 -19.92 -8.02 16.91
C THR A 94 -18.58 -8.35 16.26
N TYR A 95 -18.19 -7.61 15.22
CA TYR A 95 -17.00 -7.95 14.41
C TYR A 95 -15.78 -7.08 14.70
N LEU A 96 -15.96 -5.84 15.16
CA LEU A 96 -14.85 -4.91 15.43
C LEU A 96 -14.42 -4.97 16.90
N LEU A 97 -15.34 -4.74 17.82
CA LEU A 97 -15.06 -4.66 19.26
C LEU A 97 -14.84 -6.04 19.89
N SER A 98 -14.08 -6.10 20.98
CA SER A 98 -14.01 -7.28 21.83
C SER A 98 -15.35 -7.53 22.54
N SER A 99 -15.67 -8.78 22.84
CA SER A 99 -16.96 -9.17 23.47
C SER A 99 -17.19 -8.51 24.84
N ASP A 100 -16.11 -8.21 25.55
CA ASP A 100 -16.13 -7.60 26.88
C ASP A 100 -15.98 -6.07 26.84
N SER A 101 -15.99 -5.47 25.64
CA SER A 101 -15.80 -4.03 25.46
C SER A 101 -17.00 -3.24 25.98
N SER A 102 -16.75 -2.23 26.82
CA SER A 102 -17.74 -1.25 27.25
C SER A 102 -17.91 -0.08 26.27
N LEU A 103 -17.14 -0.06 25.18
CA LEU A 103 -17.15 1.04 24.21
C LEU A 103 -18.35 0.96 23.27
N SER A 104 -18.83 2.13 22.85
CA SER A 104 -19.84 2.19 21.80
C SER A 104 -19.24 1.85 20.44
N SER A 105 -20.08 1.29 19.55
CA SER A 105 -19.69 0.96 18.18
C SER A 105 -19.16 2.16 17.40
N SER A 106 -19.78 3.34 17.57
CA SER A 106 -19.34 4.57 16.91
C SER A 106 -17.94 5.00 17.37
N TYR A 107 -17.64 4.84 18.65
CA TYR A 107 -16.31 5.15 19.18
C TYR A 107 -15.24 4.19 18.63
N GLY A 108 -15.54 2.88 18.58
CA GLY A 108 -14.66 1.88 17.97
C GLY A 108 -14.34 2.18 16.50
N ILE A 109 -15.36 2.50 15.70
CA ILE A 109 -15.19 2.90 14.28
C ILE A 109 -14.35 4.17 14.19
N GLY A 110 -14.62 5.17 15.05
CA GLY A 110 -13.85 6.40 15.11
C GLY A 110 -12.36 6.15 15.37
N LEU A 111 -12.02 5.28 16.31
CA LEU A 111 -10.64 4.87 16.58
C LEU A 111 -9.98 4.15 15.40
N SER A 112 -10.75 3.34 14.67
CA SER A 112 -10.30 2.64 13.46
C SER A 112 -9.90 3.63 12.37
N ILE A 113 -10.80 4.58 12.05
CA ILE A 113 -10.59 5.62 11.03
C ILE A 113 -9.46 6.56 11.45
N LEU A 114 -9.43 6.99 12.71
CA LEU A 114 -8.38 7.83 13.25
C LEU A 114 -7.01 7.14 13.13
N GLY A 115 -6.94 5.83 13.37
CA GLY A 115 -5.72 5.05 13.18
C GLY A 115 -5.20 5.06 11.76
N LEU A 116 -6.08 4.89 10.77
CA LEU A 116 -5.72 4.98 9.35
C LEU A 116 -5.10 6.34 9.02
N LEU A 117 -5.77 7.41 9.47
CA LEU A 117 -5.33 8.79 9.23
C LEU A 117 -4.01 9.10 9.94
N LEU A 118 -3.90 8.77 11.23
CA LEU A 118 -2.70 9.04 12.03
C LEU A 118 -1.50 8.26 11.51
N PHE A 119 -1.68 6.98 11.17
CA PHE A 119 -0.58 6.19 10.63
C PHE A 119 -0.08 6.73 9.29
N TRP A 120 -1.00 7.18 8.43
CA TRP A 120 -0.63 7.88 7.20
C TRP A 120 0.12 9.18 7.45
N LEU A 121 -0.38 10.05 8.35
CA LEU A 121 0.28 11.31 8.70
C LEU A 121 1.69 11.08 9.26
N ILE A 122 1.83 10.13 10.19
CA ILE A 122 3.14 9.78 10.77
C ILE A 122 4.10 9.31 9.67
N TYR A 123 3.64 8.43 8.78
CA TYR A 123 4.45 7.96 7.68
C TYR A 123 4.88 9.10 6.73
N ASP A 124 3.94 9.96 6.32
CA ASP A 124 4.22 11.10 5.43
C ASP A 124 5.26 12.05 6.04
N ILE A 125 5.13 12.36 7.34
CA ILE A 125 6.12 13.17 8.07
C ILE A 125 7.49 12.48 8.10
N LEU A 126 7.54 11.17 8.36
CA LEU A 126 8.79 10.41 8.37
C LEU A 126 9.46 10.43 6.98
N CYS A 127 8.70 10.25 5.90
CA CYS A 127 9.20 10.28 4.52
C CYS A 127 9.73 11.66 4.12
N LYS A 128 9.14 12.75 4.63
CA LYS A 128 9.62 14.13 4.39
C LYS A 128 10.82 14.52 5.26
N SER A 129 11.20 13.69 6.23
CA SER A 129 12.32 13.93 7.12
C SER A 129 13.63 13.32 6.61
N LYS A 130 14.77 13.71 7.21
CA LYS A 130 16.09 13.12 6.91
C LYS A 130 16.20 11.63 7.28
N LEU A 131 15.25 11.09 8.05
CA LEU A 131 15.23 9.68 8.45
C LEU A 131 15.04 8.74 7.26
N VAL A 132 14.41 9.21 6.18
CA VAL A 132 14.22 8.39 4.95
C VAL A 132 15.54 7.93 4.34
N ASN A 133 16.64 8.66 4.58
CA ASN A 133 17.98 8.28 4.11
C ASN A 133 18.65 7.20 4.98
N GLN A 134 18.07 6.87 6.13
CA GLN A 134 18.60 5.88 7.08
C GLN A 134 17.65 4.68 7.15
N SER A 135 17.66 3.85 6.09
CA SER A 135 16.67 2.78 5.86
C SER A 135 16.45 1.87 7.06
N SER A 136 17.51 1.45 7.76
CA SER A 136 17.38 0.56 8.93
C SER A 136 16.62 1.22 10.09
N ILE A 137 16.89 2.50 10.37
CA ILE A 137 16.21 3.25 11.44
C ILE A 137 14.76 3.52 11.04
N PHE A 138 14.53 3.92 9.79
CA PHE A 138 13.19 4.13 9.25
C PHE A 138 12.32 2.87 9.42
N ILE A 139 12.83 1.71 8.99
CA ILE A 139 12.13 0.42 9.12
C ILE A 139 11.88 0.08 10.59
N ALA A 140 12.88 0.27 11.47
CA ALA A 140 12.73 0.00 12.90
C ALA A 140 11.63 0.88 13.54
N ILE A 141 11.59 2.17 13.21
CA ILE A 141 10.56 3.10 13.70
C ILE A 141 9.17 2.65 13.25
N ILE A 142 8.99 2.34 11.95
CA ILE A 142 7.70 1.87 11.43
C ILE A 142 7.27 0.55 12.09
N LEU A 143 8.19 -0.39 12.31
CA LEU A 143 7.91 -1.65 13.00
C LEU A 143 7.45 -1.42 14.44
N VAL A 144 8.11 -0.51 15.17
CA VAL A 144 7.71 -0.13 16.53
C VAL A 144 6.32 0.50 16.52
N ILE A 145 6.02 1.42 15.61
CA ILE A 145 4.69 2.05 15.50
C ILE A 145 3.61 1.01 15.21
N ILE A 146 3.86 0.08 14.28
CA ILE A 146 2.92 -1.01 13.97
C ILE A 146 2.70 -1.89 15.20
N SER A 147 3.77 -2.23 15.93
CA SER A 147 3.69 -3.09 17.12
C SER A 147 2.91 -2.42 18.25
N ILE A 148 3.16 -1.13 18.49
CA ILE A 148 2.40 -0.33 19.47
C ILE A 148 0.93 -0.22 19.04
N SER A 149 0.66 0.01 17.76
CA SER A 149 -0.70 0.08 17.24
C SER A 149 -1.43 -1.26 17.40
N ALA A 150 -0.75 -2.38 17.11
CA ALA A 150 -1.32 -3.72 17.25
C ALA A 150 -1.65 -4.03 18.71
N TYR A 151 -0.76 -3.68 19.64
CA TYR A 151 -1.01 -3.79 21.08
C TYR A 151 -2.15 -2.88 21.54
N PHE A 152 -2.19 -1.62 21.09
CA PHE A 152 -3.28 -0.70 21.41
C PHE A 152 -4.63 -1.27 20.95
N TYR A 153 -4.72 -1.71 19.70
CA TYR A 153 -5.95 -2.28 19.16
C TYR A 153 -6.29 -3.65 19.76
N SER A 154 -5.34 -4.47 20.22
CA SER A 154 -5.65 -5.75 20.87
C SER A 154 -6.36 -5.61 22.20
N ASN A 155 -6.27 -4.43 22.84
CA ASN A 155 -7.03 -4.13 24.06
C ASN A 155 -8.48 -3.71 23.79
N ILE A 156 -8.83 -3.40 22.53
CA ILE A 156 -10.11 -2.76 22.17
C ILE A 156 -10.91 -3.60 21.18
N PHE A 157 -10.22 -4.17 20.19
CA PHE A 157 -10.80 -4.90 19.08
C PHE A 157 -10.68 -6.41 19.27
N ASN A 158 -11.59 -7.15 18.64
CA ASN A 158 -11.45 -8.59 18.51
C ASN A 158 -10.13 -8.93 17.78
N PRO A 159 -9.41 -10.01 18.16
CA PRO A 159 -8.17 -10.42 17.48
C PRO A 159 -8.23 -10.42 15.96
N ARG A 160 -9.35 -10.86 15.35
CA ARG A 160 -9.51 -10.84 13.88
C ARG A 160 -9.54 -9.43 13.31
N ALA A 161 -10.18 -8.49 13.99
CA ALA A 161 -10.25 -7.10 13.59
C ALA A 161 -8.90 -6.40 13.72
N VAL A 162 -8.06 -6.78 14.68
CA VAL A 162 -6.69 -6.24 14.82
C VAL A 162 -5.87 -6.50 13.56
N TYR A 163 -5.87 -7.74 13.04
CA TYR A 163 -5.15 -8.06 11.81
C TYR A 163 -5.62 -7.23 10.61
N ILE A 164 -6.94 -7.07 10.48
CA ILE A 164 -7.52 -6.27 9.39
C ILE A 164 -7.19 -4.79 9.57
N GLN A 165 -7.26 -4.25 10.79
CA GLN A 165 -6.92 -2.86 11.08
C GLN A 165 -5.46 -2.59 10.74
N ILE A 166 -4.51 -3.39 11.22
CA ILE A 166 -3.09 -3.22 10.91
C ILE A 166 -2.80 -3.37 9.42
N GLY A 167 -3.38 -4.38 8.76
CA GLY A 167 -3.26 -4.54 7.31
C GLY A 167 -3.80 -3.34 6.53
N SER A 168 -4.94 -2.79 6.95
CA SER A 168 -5.55 -1.62 6.33
C SER A 168 -4.74 -0.34 6.55
N MET A 169 -4.10 -0.17 7.71
CA MET A 169 -3.17 0.94 7.97
C MET A 169 -1.97 0.90 7.02
N ILE A 170 -1.33 -0.27 6.90
CA ILE A 170 -0.19 -0.47 5.98
C ILE A 170 -0.62 -0.24 4.52
N GLY A 171 -1.73 -0.86 4.10
CA GLY A 171 -2.23 -0.70 2.73
C GLY A 171 -2.61 0.74 2.38
N THR A 172 -3.17 1.50 3.34
CA THR A 172 -3.52 2.91 3.15
C THR A 172 -2.29 3.77 2.90
N VAL A 173 -1.24 3.57 3.69
CA VAL A 173 0.03 4.28 3.47
C VAL A 173 0.62 3.95 2.10
N MET A 174 0.65 2.68 1.72
CA MET A 174 1.21 2.27 0.43
C MET A 174 0.49 2.95 -0.74
N VAL A 175 -0.85 2.95 -0.73
CA VAL A 175 -1.65 3.55 -1.81
C VAL A 175 -1.59 5.07 -1.81
N ALA A 176 -1.58 5.70 -0.65
CA ALA A 176 -1.50 7.16 -0.53
C ALA A 176 -0.19 7.76 -1.07
N ASN A 177 0.80 6.91 -1.40
CA ASN A 177 2.09 7.31 -2.01
C ASN A 177 2.20 6.94 -3.51
N VAL A 178 1.12 6.52 -4.16
CA VAL A 178 1.09 6.21 -5.60
C VAL A 178 0.59 7.43 -6.38
N PHE A 179 1.40 8.49 -6.45
CA PHE A 179 1.10 9.75 -7.15
C PHE A 179 2.24 10.19 -8.07
#